data_AF-A0A7Y5Q560-F1
#
_entry.id   AF-A0A7Y5Q560-F1
#
_cell.length_a   1.000
_cell.length_b   1.000
_cell.length_c   1.000
_cell.angle_alpha   90.00
_cell.angle_beta   90.00
_cell.angle_gamma   90.00
#
_symmetry.space_group_name_H-M   'P 1'
#
loop_
_entity.id
_entity.type
_entity.pdbx_description
1 polymer ?
#
loop_
_entity_poly.entity_id
_entity_poly.type
_entity_poly.pdbx_seq_one_letter_code
_entity_poly.pdbx_strand_id
1 'polypeptide(L)'
;CPSAAASRGRALSAHFGALQQLLPQVAERGEVTTVAPPFSDGREVGWPALKRVTASFDRLVADISLSLTDRLLACVDLAALLADAPLEALRGQELDDYLTAAVRRVVERRLEEPFRRRPPRLSTMALFRQLAGMYGRADRLGQAAQAASRLLTSLRVLVGVGTVPAIRADFPQASFAAIERVSGLLPPEAATVLARYYRTRFASLGFFGPGYYGRSYLDGLNALLLTYPLLLWYARFFAAGGGRDRPGAADAIRALTVVDHQHGRAPLLDHPSERRRRAVLTEPDTLRTLMAWYGNAASDQQESA
;
A
#
# COMPACT_ATOMS: atom_id res chain seq x y z
N CYS A 1 -13.57 6.70 4.33
CA CYS A 1 -15.01 6.99 4.55
C CYS A 1 -15.64 5.82 5.31
N PRO A 2 -16.19 6.02 6.53
CA PRO A 2 -16.78 4.95 7.34
C PRO A 2 -17.91 4.19 6.62
N SER A 3 -18.75 4.89 5.84
CA SER A 3 -19.84 4.27 5.07
C SER A 3 -19.33 3.33 3.97
N ALA A 4 -18.21 3.66 3.33
CA ALA A 4 -17.58 2.80 2.33
C ALA A 4 -16.92 1.57 2.99
N ALA A 5 -16.26 1.75 4.15
CA ALA A 5 -15.69 0.65 4.92
C ALA A 5 -16.77 -0.33 5.42
N ALA A 6 -17.93 0.20 5.82
CA ALA A 6 -19.08 -0.58 6.28
C ALA A 6 -20.03 -1.04 5.15
N SER A 7 -19.67 -0.87 3.87
CA SER A 7 -20.50 -1.27 2.72
C SER A 7 -21.94 -0.74 2.74
N ARG A 8 -22.15 0.48 3.26
CA ARG A 8 -23.50 1.10 3.35
C ARG A 8 -23.97 1.73 2.04
N GLY A 9 -23.19 1.63 0.96
CA GLY A 9 -23.53 2.18 -0.35
C GLY A 9 -24.52 1.30 -1.12
N ARG A 10 -25.26 1.90 -2.05
CA ARG A 10 -26.04 1.14 -3.04
C ARG A 10 -25.10 0.50 -4.06
N ALA A 11 -25.56 -0.56 -4.73
CA ALA A 11 -24.81 -1.20 -5.79
C ALA A 11 -24.47 -0.19 -6.92
N LEU A 12 -23.29 -0.34 -7.54
CA LEU A 12 -22.83 0.56 -8.61
C LEU A 12 -23.79 0.62 -9.79
N SER A 13 -24.46 -0.50 -10.11
CA SER A 13 -25.50 -0.56 -11.15
C SER A 13 -26.64 0.42 -10.89
N ALA A 14 -27.02 0.66 -9.63
CA ALA A 14 -28.04 1.62 -9.25
C ALA A 14 -27.61 3.09 -9.45
N HIS A 15 -26.32 3.34 -9.72
CA HIS A 15 -25.77 4.66 -9.97
C HIS A 15 -25.45 4.92 -11.45
N PHE A 16 -25.65 3.93 -12.34
CA PHE A 16 -25.21 4.01 -13.73
C PHE A 16 -25.86 5.15 -14.51
N GLY A 17 -27.16 5.38 -14.33
CA GLY A 17 -27.86 6.50 -14.97
C GLY A 17 -27.30 7.87 -14.55
N ALA A 18 -26.95 8.04 -13.27
CA ALA A 18 -26.34 9.28 -12.79
C ALA A 18 -24.90 9.45 -13.33
N LEU A 19 -24.12 8.36 -13.43
CA LEU A 19 -22.79 8.40 -14.02
C LEU A 19 -22.82 8.77 -15.51
N GLN A 20 -23.81 8.28 -16.26
CA GLN A 20 -24.00 8.64 -17.67
C GLN A 20 -24.29 10.12 -17.87
N GLN A 21 -25.01 10.75 -16.94
CA GLN A 21 -25.29 12.19 -16.99
C GLN A 21 -24.03 13.05 -16.73
N LEU A 22 -23.02 12.51 -16.05
CA LEU A 22 -21.76 13.20 -15.77
C LEU A 22 -20.73 13.05 -16.90
N LEU A 23 -20.86 12.04 -17.77
CA LEU A 23 -19.91 11.76 -18.85
C LEU A 23 -19.67 12.95 -19.79
N PRO A 24 -20.70 13.68 -20.27
CA PRO A 24 -20.51 14.85 -21.13
C PRO A 24 -19.64 15.94 -20.46
N GLN A 25 -19.85 16.19 -19.16
CA GLN A 25 -19.11 17.21 -18.41
C GLN A 25 -17.63 16.84 -18.22
N VAL A 26 -17.29 15.55 -18.23
CA VAL A 26 -15.91 15.07 -18.19
C VAL A 26 -15.27 15.15 -19.58
N ALA A 27 -16.03 14.83 -20.63
CA ALA A 27 -15.56 14.91 -22.01
C ALA A 27 -15.28 16.36 -22.46
N GLU A 28 -16.12 17.30 -22.07
CA GLU A 28 -15.98 18.74 -22.36
C GLU A 28 -14.75 19.37 -21.68
N ARG A 29 -14.27 18.80 -20.58
CA ARG A 29 -13.04 19.25 -19.88
C ARG A 29 -11.76 18.86 -20.60
N GLY A 30 -11.86 18.13 -21.71
CA GLY A 30 -10.81 18.01 -22.72
C GLY A 30 -9.47 17.57 -22.16
N GLU A 31 -9.34 16.28 -21.84
CA GLU A 31 -8.07 15.50 -21.86
C GLU A 31 -8.36 14.10 -21.30
N VAL A 32 -9.20 13.31 -21.99
CA VAL A 32 -9.21 11.87 -21.75
C VAL A 32 -7.98 11.31 -22.47
N THR A 33 -6.86 11.21 -21.76
CA THR A 33 -5.65 10.57 -22.31
C THR A 33 -6.01 9.12 -22.66
N THR A 34 -6.07 8.83 -23.96
CA THR A 34 -6.32 7.47 -24.48
C THR A 34 -5.08 6.59 -24.42
N VAL A 35 -3.91 7.21 -24.30
CA VAL A 35 -2.61 6.54 -24.20
C VAL A 35 -2.46 5.93 -22.81
N ALA A 36 -2.06 4.66 -22.78
CA ALA A 36 -1.76 3.98 -21.52
C ALA A 36 -0.50 4.60 -20.89
N PRO A 37 -0.46 4.83 -19.57
CA PRO A 37 0.76 5.24 -18.89
C PRO A 37 1.89 4.23 -19.10
N PRO A 38 3.17 4.65 -19.03
CA PRO A 38 4.31 3.75 -19.13
C PRO A 38 4.19 2.60 -18.13
N PHE A 39 4.62 1.41 -18.54
CA PHE A 39 4.69 0.25 -17.66
C PHE A 39 5.77 0.45 -16.58
N SER A 40 6.94 0.90 -17.01
CA SER A 40 8.09 1.31 -16.20
C SER A 40 8.92 2.32 -16.98
N ASP A 41 10.04 2.79 -16.41
CA ASP A 41 10.94 3.70 -17.09
C ASP A 41 11.38 3.13 -18.45
N GLY A 42 11.07 3.86 -19.53
CA GLY A 42 11.40 3.48 -20.91
C GLY A 42 10.61 2.33 -21.51
N ARG A 43 9.57 1.81 -20.82
CA ARG A 43 8.78 0.66 -21.27
C ARG A 43 7.30 1.01 -21.37
N GLU A 44 6.69 0.72 -22.51
CA GLU A 44 5.29 1.04 -22.79
C GLU A 44 4.49 -0.22 -23.10
N VAL A 45 3.33 -0.36 -22.48
CA VAL A 45 2.39 -1.45 -22.79
C VAL A 45 0.98 -0.88 -22.91
N GLY A 46 0.21 -1.38 -23.89
CA GLY A 46 -1.15 -0.90 -24.14
C GLY A 46 -2.14 -1.26 -23.03
N TRP A 47 -3.28 -0.56 -23.00
CA TRP A 47 -4.36 -0.82 -22.04
C TRP A 47 -4.81 -2.29 -21.93
N PRO A 48 -4.93 -3.07 -23.01
CA PRO A 48 -5.30 -4.48 -22.90
C PRO A 48 -4.31 -5.30 -22.07
N ALA A 49 -3.00 -5.07 -22.26
CA ALA A 49 -1.94 -5.74 -21.51
C ALA A 49 -1.95 -5.28 -20.04
N LEU A 50 -2.02 -3.97 -19.78
CA LEU A 50 -2.12 -3.45 -18.41
C LEU A 50 -3.30 -4.04 -17.64
N LYS A 51 -4.48 -4.15 -18.26
CA LYS A 51 -5.66 -4.73 -17.61
C LYS A 51 -5.47 -6.20 -17.24
N ARG A 52 -4.82 -6.99 -18.10
CA ARG A 52 -4.50 -8.41 -17.82
C ARG A 52 -3.45 -8.58 -16.73
N VAL A 53 -2.43 -7.72 -16.75
CA VAL A 53 -1.43 -7.65 -15.68
C VAL A 53 -2.10 -7.31 -14.35
N THR A 54 -2.92 -6.25 -14.30
CA THR A 54 -3.68 -5.87 -13.09
C THR A 54 -4.60 -7.00 -12.61
N ALA A 55 -5.30 -7.67 -13.51
CA ALA A 55 -6.17 -8.80 -13.17
C ALA A 55 -5.40 -9.95 -12.50
N SER A 56 -4.12 -10.14 -12.85
CA SER A 56 -3.25 -11.13 -12.20
C SER A 56 -2.92 -10.76 -10.76
N PHE A 57 -2.73 -9.47 -10.46
CA PHE A 57 -2.61 -8.99 -9.08
C PHE A 57 -3.93 -9.08 -8.29
N ASP A 58 -5.08 -8.79 -8.91
CA ASP A 58 -6.38 -9.00 -8.26
C ASP A 58 -6.61 -10.47 -7.90
N ARG A 59 -6.27 -11.39 -8.83
CA ARG A 59 -6.33 -12.85 -8.58
C ARG A 59 -5.48 -13.27 -7.39
N LEU A 60 -4.25 -12.78 -7.28
CA LEU A 60 -3.37 -13.05 -6.13
C LEU A 60 -3.98 -12.56 -4.80
N VAL A 61 -4.56 -11.36 -4.77
CA VAL A 61 -5.20 -10.85 -3.54
C VAL A 61 -6.51 -11.59 -3.23
N ALA A 62 -7.23 -12.04 -4.24
CA ALA A 62 -8.46 -12.81 -4.10
C ALA A 62 -8.23 -14.25 -3.63
N ASP A 63 -7.02 -14.81 -3.81
CA ASP A 63 -6.70 -16.20 -3.46
C ASP A 63 -6.75 -16.42 -1.94
N ILE A 64 -7.80 -17.11 -1.48
CA ILE A 64 -8.02 -17.36 -0.05
C ILE A 64 -7.13 -18.46 0.54
N SER A 65 -6.36 -19.18 -0.28
CA SER A 65 -5.44 -20.23 0.20
C SER A 65 -4.25 -19.68 0.98
N LEU A 66 -3.88 -18.42 0.72
CA LEU A 66 -2.76 -17.73 1.35
C LEU A 66 -3.23 -16.73 2.42
N SER A 67 -2.37 -16.41 3.40
CA SER A 67 -2.62 -15.26 4.28
C SER A 67 -2.60 -13.96 3.48
N LEU A 68 -3.25 -12.88 3.98
CA LEU A 68 -3.20 -11.59 3.26
C LEU A 68 -1.75 -11.09 3.08
N THR A 69 -0.89 -11.31 4.08
CA THR A 69 0.53 -10.95 3.99
C THR A 69 1.21 -11.71 2.85
N ASP A 70 1.00 -13.02 2.76
CA ASP A 70 1.59 -13.86 1.71
C ASP A 70 1.07 -13.51 0.31
N ARG A 71 -0.22 -13.17 0.18
CA ARG A 71 -0.80 -12.67 -1.08
C ARG A 71 -0.11 -11.39 -1.55
N LEU A 72 0.11 -10.44 -0.65
CA LEU A 72 0.75 -9.16 -0.98
C LEU A 72 2.26 -9.32 -1.22
N LEU A 73 2.92 -10.25 -0.53
CA LEU A 73 4.29 -10.64 -0.83
C LEU A 73 4.40 -11.31 -2.21
N ALA A 74 3.44 -12.17 -2.58
CA ALA A 74 3.35 -12.74 -3.92
C ALA A 74 3.16 -11.66 -4.98
N CYS A 75 2.41 -10.58 -4.68
CA CYS A 75 2.34 -9.41 -5.55
C CYS A 75 3.69 -8.70 -5.70
N VAL A 76 4.49 -8.56 -4.64
CA VAL A 76 5.85 -8.00 -4.76
C VAL A 76 6.73 -8.90 -5.62
N ASP A 77 6.66 -10.22 -5.44
CA ASP A 77 7.38 -11.20 -6.25
C ASP A 77 6.97 -11.14 -7.72
N LEU A 78 5.66 -11.06 -8.00
CA LEU A 78 5.15 -10.91 -9.36
C LEU A 78 5.59 -9.58 -9.98
N ALA A 79 5.53 -8.48 -9.25
CA ALA A 79 5.98 -7.18 -9.75
C ALA A 79 7.47 -7.22 -10.14
N ALA A 80 8.32 -7.87 -9.33
CA ALA A 80 9.73 -8.07 -9.65
C ALA A 80 9.93 -8.94 -10.90
N LEU A 81 9.17 -10.04 -11.04
CA LEU A 81 9.23 -10.88 -12.25
C LEU A 81 8.80 -10.12 -13.51
N LEU A 82 7.81 -9.23 -13.41
CA LEU A 82 7.31 -8.46 -14.55
C LEU A 82 8.22 -7.28 -14.93
N ALA A 83 9.02 -6.77 -13.99
CA ALA A 83 9.95 -5.68 -14.24
C ALA A 83 10.97 -6.01 -15.35
N ASP A 84 11.36 -7.29 -15.45
CA ASP A 84 12.32 -7.79 -16.45
C ASP A 84 11.66 -8.56 -17.61
N ALA A 85 10.33 -8.75 -17.57
CA ALA A 85 9.60 -9.56 -18.56
C ALA A 85 9.39 -8.81 -19.88
N PRO A 86 9.50 -9.44 -21.06
CA PRO A 86 9.29 -8.79 -22.37
C PRO A 86 7.80 -8.66 -22.73
N LEU A 87 7.01 -7.97 -21.90
CA LEU A 87 5.55 -7.86 -22.04
C LEU A 87 5.09 -7.22 -23.35
N GLU A 88 5.94 -6.37 -23.95
CA GLU A 88 5.71 -5.70 -25.22
C GLU A 88 5.68 -6.68 -26.41
N ALA A 89 6.38 -7.80 -26.28
CA ALA A 89 6.46 -8.85 -27.30
C ALA A 89 5.31 -9.86 -27.19
N LEU A 90 4.70 -10.00 -26.01
CA LEU A 90 3.66 -11.00 -25.75
C LEU A 90 2.28 -10.49 -26.17
N ARG A 91 1.52 -11.30 -26.93
CA ARG A 91 0.18 -10.91 -27.40
C ARG A 91 -0.87 -11.97 -27.11
N GLY A 92 -2.12 -11.52 -26.96
CA GLY A 92 -3.27 -12.44 -26.88
C GLY A 92 -3.09 -13.52 -25.82
N GLN A 93 -3.17 -14.78 -26.23
CA GLN A 93 -3.05 -15.94 -25.36
C GLN A 93 -1.65 -16.09 -24.73
N GLU A 94 -0.57 -15.72 -25.45
CA GLU A 94 0.80 -15.86 -24.95
C GLU A 94 1.04 -15.05 -23.67
N LEU A 95 0.46 -13.85 -23.62
CA LEU A 95 0.50 -13.01 -22.41
C LEU A 95 -0.29 -13.66 -21.27
N ASP A 96 -1.46 -14.24 -21.56
CA ASP A 96 -2.32 -14.86 -20.54
C ASP A 96 -1.67 -16.13 -19.97
N ASP A 97 -1.00 -16.92 -20.81
CA ASP A 97 -0.23 -18.10 -20.41
C ASP A 97 0.99 -17.72 -19.58
N TYR A 98 1.74 -16.70 -20.02
CA TYR A 98 2.88 -16.16 -19.26
C TYR A 98 2.46 -15.67 -17.87
N LEU A 99 1.40 -14.86 -17.79
CA LEU A 99 0.90 -14.34 -16.51
C LEU A 99 0.38 -15.45 -15.60
N THR A 100 -0.30 -16.46 -16.17
CA THR A 100 -0.80 -17.61 -15.40
C THR A 100 0.36 -18.44 -14.84
N ALA A 101 1.40 -18.70 -15.65
CA ALA A 101 2.61 -19.38 -15.19
C ALA A 101 3.36 -18.57 -14.12
N ALA A 102 3.48 -17.25 -14.30
CA ALA A 102 4.11 -16.36 -13.33
C ALA A 102 3.36 -16.33 -11.99
N VAL A 103 2.03 -16.21 -12.01
CA VAL A 103 1.17 -16.28 -10.82
C VAL A 103 1.34 -17.62 -10.11
N ARG A 104 1.26 -18.74 -10.85
CA ARG A 104 1.46 -20.07 -10.27
C ARG A 104 2.81 -20.20 -9.58
N ARG A 105 3.89 -19.77 -10.26
CA ARG A 105 5.26 -19.80 -9.72
C ARG A 105 5.40 -19.03 -8.40
N VAL A 106 4.81 -17.83 -8.30
CA VAL A 106 4.92 -17.06 -7.05
C VAL A 106 4.08 -17.66 -5.92
N VAL A 107 2.92 -18.24 -6.22
CA VAL A 107 2.07 -18.92 -5.23
C VAL A 107 2.76 -20.19 -4.71
N GLU A 108 3.25 -21.06 -5.60
CA GLU A 108 3.99 -22.28 -5.25
C GLU A 108 5.17 -21.94 -4.34
N ARG A 109 5.99 -20.95 -4.72
CA ARG A 109 7.11 -20.48 -3.90
C ARG A 109 6.67 -20.01 -2.51
N ARG A 110 5.52 -19.35 -2.37
CA ARG A 110 5.03 -18.88 -1.06
C ARG A 110 4.56 -20.03 -0.17
N LEU A 111 3.95 -21.06 -0.76
CA LEU A 111 3.51 -22.25 -0.05
C LEU A 111 4.71 -23.10 0.44
N GLU A 112 5.75 -23.22 -0.39
CA GLU A 112 6.97 -23.96 -0.05
C GLU A 112 7.88 -23.21 0.92
N GLU A 113 8.04 -21.89 0.71
CA GLU A 113 8.95 -21.03 1.47
C GLU A 113 8.23 -19.78 2.01
N PRO A 114 7.45 -19.90 3.10
CA PRO A 114 6.84 -18.75 3.76
C PRO A 114 7.91 -17.72 4.13
N PHE A 115 7.66 -16.44 3.82
CA PHE A 115 8.68 -15.42 4.06
C PHE A 115 8.85 -15.20 5.57
N ARG A 116 10.03 -15.53 6.10
CA ARG A 116 10.28 -15.42 7.53
C ARG A 116 10.40 -13.96 7.98
N ARG A 117 9.81 -13.65 9.12
CA ARG A 117 9.94 -12.35 9.77
C ARG A 117 11.42 -12.08 10.09
N ARG A 118 11.97 -11.00 9.55
CA ARG A 118 13.34 -10.52 9.85
C ARG A 118 13.29 -9.02 10.20
N PRO A 119 14.09 -8.55 11.17
CA PRO A 119 14.14 -7.14 11.51
C PRO A 119 14.69 -6.34 10.32
N PRO A 120 14.02 -5.25 9.90
CA PRO A 120 14.56 -4.37 8.87
C PRO A 120 15.81 -3.64 9.39
N ARG A 121 16.68 -3.19 8.47
CA ARG A 121 17.84 -2.36 8.82
C ARG A 121 17.39 -1.06 9.49
N LEU A 122 18.20 -0.51 10.38
CA LEU A 122 17.89 0.75 11.08
C LEU A 122 17.66 1.91 10.11
N SER A 123 18.45 1.99 9.03
CA SER A 123 18.28 3.00 7.97
C SER A 123 16.92 2.85 7.26
N THR A 124 16.53 1.61 6.92
CA THR A 124 15.21 1.31 6.36
C THR A 124 14.09 1.73 7.32
N MET A 125 14.23 1.42 8.62
CA MET A 125 13.24 1.81 9.63
C MET A 125 13.13 3.32 9.78
N ALA A 126 14.26 4.04 9.73
CA ALA A 126 14.29 5.51 9.75
C ALA A 126 13.51 6.09 8.55
N LEU A 127 13.78 5.60 7.33
CA LEU A 127 13.05 6.01 6.12
C LEU A 127 11.56 5.66 6.22
N PHE A 128 11.23 4.45 6.67
CA PHE A 128 9.86 3.99 6.82
C PHE A 128 9.09 4.85 7.82
N ARG A 129 9.67 5.18 8.98
CA ARG A 129 9.05 6.06 9.98
C ARG A 129 8.84 7.45 9.44
N GLN A 130 9.80 8.03 8.72
CA GLN A 130 9.60 9.32 8.06
C GLN A 130 8.42 9.27 7.09
N LEU A 131 8.33 8.22 6.27
CA LEU A 131 7.19 8.03 5.37
C LEU A 131 5.87 7.91 6.15
N ALA A 132 5.83 7.11 7.22
CA ALA A 132 4.66 7.02 8.09
C ALA A 132 4.28 8.40 8.64
N GLY A 133 5.23 9.17 9.15
CA GLY A 133 5.02 10.54 9.59
C GLY A 133 4.32 11.40 8.53
N MET A 134 4.71 11.27 7.26
CA MET A 134 4.11 11.99 6.13
C MET A 134 2.67 11.56 5.84
N TYR A 135 2.39 10.26 5.89
CA TYR A 135 1.02 9.73 5.79
C TYR A 135 0.12 10.14 6.96
N GLY A 136 0.71 10.40 8.12
CA GLY A 136 -0.01 10.84 9.31
C GLY A 136 -0.47 12.29 9.24
N ARG A 137 0.13 13.12 8.39
CA ARG A 137 -0.15 14.56 8.35
C ARG A 137 -1.59 14.81 7.89
N ALA A 138 -2.19 15.86 8.45
CA ALA A 138 -3.43 16.44 7.94
C ALA A 138 -3.14 17.90 7.57
N ASP A 139 -2.38 18.10 6.49
CA ASP A 139 -2.11 19.46 6.01
C ASP A 139 -3.40 20.03 5.41
N ARG A 140 -4.00 21.02 6.09
CA ARG A 140 -5.10 21.81 5.53
C ARG A 140 -4.51 22.94 4.70
N LEU A 141 -5.02 23.12 3.48
CA LEU A 141 -4.68 24.27 2.63
C LEU A 141 -4.93 25.58 3.42
N GLY A 142 -3.93 26.46 3.46
CA GLY A 142 -4.02 27.77 4.14
C GLY A 142 -3.53 27.85 5.59
N GLN A 143 -3.06 26.75 6.21
CA GLN A 143 -2.44 26.82 7.54
C GLN A 143 -0.98 27.30 7.48
N ALA A 144 -0.63 28.28 8.33
CA ALA A 144 0.74 28.79 8.46
C ALA A 144 1.70 27.65 8.83
N ALA A 145 2.76 27.50 8.02
CA ALA A 145 3.76 26.47 8.24
C ALA A 145 4.64 26.81 9.44
N GLN A 146 4.43 26.15 10.58
CA GLN A 146 5.39 26.21 11.69
C GLN A 146 6.63 25.35 11.37
N ALA A 147 7.51 25.86 10.50
CA ALA A 147 8.63 25.13 9.93
C ALA A 147 9.54 24.47 10.99
N ALA A 148 9.83 25.18 12.09
CA ALA A 148 10.65 24.66 13.19
C ALA A 148 9.99 23.47 13.91
N SER A 149 8.71 23.56 14.25
CA SER A 149 7.98 22.45 14.89
C SER A 149 7.89 21.21 13.97
N ARG A 150 7.75 21.44 12.66
CA ARG A 150 7.71 20.39 11.63
C ARG A 150 9.06 19.70 11.47
N LEU A 151 10.15 20.47 11.52
CA LEU A 151 11.50 19.92 11.50
C LEU A 151 11.77 19.06 12.72
N LEU A 152 11.48 19.56 13.92
CA LEU A 152 11.64 18.80 15.17
C LEU A 152 10.78 17.53 15.18
N THR A 153 9.53 17.61 14.72
CA THR A 153 8.64 16.45 14.56
C THR A 153 9.25 15.43 13.61
N SER A 154 9.77 15.88 12.47
CA SER A 154 10.39 15.01 11.46
C SER A 154 11.65 14.33 11.99
N LEU A 155 12.47 15.04 12.78
CA LEU A 155 13.66 14.48 13.44
C LEU A 155 13.28 13.44 14.50
N ARG A 156 12.26 13.71 15.33
CA ARG A 156 11.79 12.74 16.33
C ARG A 156 11.24 11.47 15.68
N VAL A 157 10.49 11.62 14.58
CA VAL A 157 9.99 10.49 13.80
C VAL A 157 11.12 9.70 13.17
N LEU A 158 12.14 10.37 12.64
CA LEU A 158 13.34 9.74 12.07
C LEU A 158 14.09 8.90 13.12
N VAL A 159 14.35 9.47 14.30
CA VAL A 159 15.09 8.81 15.38
C VAL A 159 14.30 7.63 15.93
N GLY A 160 12.97 7.77 16.07
CA GLY A 160 12.11 6.67 16.51
C GLY A 160 12.28 6.31 17.99
N VAL A 161 12.66 7.28 18.84
CA VAL A 161 12.80 7.11 20.30
C VAL A 161 11.75 7.95 21.01
N GLY A 162 11.21 7.41 22.11
CA GLY A 162 10.20 8.06 22.94
C GLY A 162 8.81 8.06 22.32
N THR A 163 8.00 9.04 22.68
CA THR A 163 6.62 9.19 22.22
C THR A 163 6.56 9.67 20.77
N VAL A 164 5.70 9.02 19.97
CA VAL A 164 5.36 9.48 18.62
C VAL A 164 4.84 10.92 18.73
N PRO A 165 5.41 11.89 18.00
CA PRO A 165 4.91 13.26 18.05
C PRO A 165 3.42 13.34 17.68
N ALA A 166 2.70 14.31 18.24
CA ALA A 166 1.30 14.55 17.93
C ALA A 166 1.14 15.09 16.50
N ILE A 167 1.15 14.20 15.50
CA ILE A 167 1.01 14.55 14.08
C ILE A 167 -0.42 15.04 13.77
N ARG A 168 -1.42 14.51 14.49
CA ARG A 168 -2.82 14.90 14.43
C ARG A 168 -3.42 14.93 15.84
N ALA A 169 -4.37 15.83 16.07
CA ALA A 169 -5.03 15.95 17.36
C ALA A 169 -5.81 14.68 17.76
N ASP A 170 -6.33 13.93 16.78
CA ASP A 170 -7.07 12.70 17.06
C ASP A 170 -6.17 11.49 17.31
N PHE A 171 -4.86 11.57 17.03
CA PHE A 171 -3.96 10.43 17.23
C PHE A 171 -3.74 10.14 18.71
N PRO A 172 -3.68 8.86 19.11
CA PRO A 172 -3.41 8.52 20.51
C PRO A 172 -1.94 8.81 20.85
N GLN A 173 -1.64 8.82 22.15
CA GLN A 173 -0.26 8.87 22.64
C GLN A 173 0.30 7.46 22.76
N ALA A 174 1.39 7.17 22.05
CA ALA A 174 2.11 5.91 22.18
C ALA A 174 3.61 6.13 21.91
N SER A 175 4.47 5.33 22.54
CA SER A 175 5.90 5.32 22.26
C SER A 175 6.23 4.41 21.08
N PHE A 176 7.29 4.72 20.34
CA PHE A 176 7.77 3.84 19.27
C PHE A 176 8.02 2.41 19.80
N ALA A 177 8.63 2.29 20.98
CA ALA A 177 8.84 1.00 21.63
C ALA A 177 7.52 0.26 21.97
N ALA A 178 6.45 0.97 22.34
CA ALA A 178 5.15 0.35 22.54
C ALA A 178 4.57 -0.18 21.22
N ILE A 179 4.70 0.57 20.12
CA ILE A 179 4.22 0.17 18.79
C ILE A 179 4.93 -1.09 18.30
N GLU A 180 6.25 -1.18 18.48
CA GLU A 180 7.02 -2.35 18.04
C GLU A 180 6.74 -3.61 18.89
N ARG A 181 6.28 -3.44 20.14
CA ARG A 181 5.85 -4.55 21.01
C ARG A 181 4.48 -5.12 20.61
N VAL A 182 3.60 -4.29 20.04
CA VAL A 182 2.33 -4.79 19.50
C VAL A 182 2.62 -5.77 18.38
N SER A 183 2.11 -6.98 18.53
CA SER A 183 2.40 -8.10 17.63
C SER A 183 1.14 -8.92 17.36
N GLY A 184 1.29 -9.95 16.53
CA GLY A 184 0.18 -10.81 16.13
C GLY A 184 -0.38 -10.48 14.76
N LEU A 185 -1.10 -11.45 14.20
CA LEU A 185 -1.77 -11.34 12.92
C LEU A 185 -2.97 -10.41 13.03
N LEU A 186 -3.33 -9.76 11.91
CA LEU A 186 -4.61 -9.07 11.83
C LEU A 186 -5.76 -10.07 12.00
N PRO A 187 -6.84 -9.70 12.73
CA PRO A 187 -8.03 -10.54 12.78
C PRO A 187 -8.62 -10.72 11.36
N PRO A 188 -9.28 -11.86 11.08
CA PRO A 188 -9.80 -12.18 9.74
C PRO A 188 -10.71 -11.09 9.14
N GLU A 189 -11.48 -10.40 9.99
CA GLU A 189 -12.32 -9.27 9.60
C GLU A 189 -11.46 -8.11 9.03
N ALA A 190 -10.39 -7.72 9.72
CA ALA A 190 -9.46 -6.69 9.23
C ALA A 190 -8.79 -7.13 7.92
N ALA A 191 -8.33 -8.38 7.84
CA ALA A 191 -7.71 -8.90 6.63
C ALA A 191 -8.67 -8.84 5.43
N THR A 192 -9.96 -9.13 5.64
CA THR A 192 -10.99 -9.03 4.60
C THR A 192 -11.20 -7.58 4.13
N VAL A 193 -11.24 -6.62 5.05
CA VAL A 193 -11.35 -5.19 4.72
C VAL A 193 -10.15 -4.71 3.91
N LEU A 194 -8.93 -5.08 4.33
CA LEU A 194 -7.71 -4.70 3.62
C LEU A 194 -7.59 -5.39 2.25
N ALA A 195 -7.95 -6.67 2.14
CA ALA A 195 -8.02 -7.36 0.86
C ALA A 195 -8.96 -6.63 -0.10
N ARG A 196 -10.17 -6.28 0.36
CA ARG A 196 -11.15 -5.50 -0.43
C ARG A 196 -10.59 -4.15 -0.87
N TYR A 197 -9.84 -3.47 0.00
CA TYR A 197 -9.17 -2.21 -0.34
C TYR A 197 -8.24 -2.39 -1.55
N TYR A 198 -7.31 -3.35 -1.51
CA TYR A 198 -6.39 -3.59 -2.63
C TYR A 198 -7.11 -3.97 -3.91
N ARG A 199 -8.09 -4.87 -3.82
CA ARG A 199 -8.91 -5.27 -4.98
C ARG A 199 -9.65 -4.08 -5.60
N THR A 200 -10.14 -3.15 -4.78
CA THR A 200 -10.76 -1.91 -5.25
C THR A 200 -9.74 -0.98 -5.93
N ARG A 201 -8.51 -0.90 -5.42
CA ARG A 201 -7.43 -0.13 -6.07
C ARG A 201 -7.07 -0.74 -7.42
N PHE A 202 -6.99 -2.06 -7.52
CA PHE A 202 -6.77 -2.75 -8.80
C PHE A 202 -7.92 -2.55 -9.78
N ALA A 203 -9.16 -2.75 -9.35
CA ALA A 203 -10.34 -2.57 -10.20
C ALA A 203 -10.49 -1.14 -10.72
N SER A 204 -10.10 -0.13 -9.94
CA SER A 204 -10.20 1.28 -10.33
C SER A 204 -9.02 1.77 -11.18
N LEU A 205 -7.89 1.04 -11.22
CA LEU A 205 -6.65 1.46 -11.87
C LEU A 205 -6.09 2.80 -11.34
N GLY A 206 -6.60 3.30 -10.21
CA GLY A 206 -6.28 4.61 -9.63
C GLY A 206 -4.99 4.63 -8.79
N PHE A 207 -3.99 3.84 -9.15
CA PHE A 207 -2.71 3.75 -8.44
C PHE A 207 -1.50 4.09 -9.32
N PHE A 208 -1.71 4.45 -10.59
CA PHE A 208 -0.67 4.87 -11.53
C PHE A 208 -1.20 5.99 -12.44
N GLY A 209 -0.34 6.54 -13.30
CA GLY A 209 -0.70 7.60 -14.24
C GLY A 209 -1.25 8.83 -13.51
N PRO A 210 -2.25 9.54 -14.08
CA PRO A 210 -2.85 10.73 -13.45
C PRO A 210 -3.41 10.49 -12.04
N GLY A 211 -3.87 9.27 -11.75
CA GLY A 211 -4.36 8.89 -10.41
C GLY A 211 -3.27 8.77 -9.35
N TYR A 212 -2.00 8.76 -9.75
CA TYR A 212 -0.85 8.68 -8.87
C TYR A 212 0.34 9.49 -9.42
N TYR A 213 0.17 10.81 -9.45
CA TYR A 213 1.24 11.78 -9.75
C TYR A 213 1.93 11.60 -11.12
N GLY A 214 1.23 11.06 -12.11
CA GLY A 214 1.78 10.79 -13.44
C GLY A 214 2.82 9.66 -13.48
N ARG A 215 2.85 8.77 -12.49
CA ARG A 215 3.86 7.70 -12.37
C ARG A 215 3.58 6.51 -13.27
N SER A 216 4.62 5.74 -13.55
CA SER A 216 4.51 4.46 -14.26
C SER A 216 3.66 3.44 -13.50
N TYR A 217 3.21 2.40 -14.20
CA TYR A 217 2.42 1.32 -13.61
C TYR A 217 3.17 0.64 -12.45
N LEU A 218 4.44 0.24 -12.65
CA LEU A 218 5.22 -0.45 -11.61
C LEU A 218 5.55 0.46 -10.43
N ASP A 219 5.87 1.73 -10.65
CA ASP A 219 6.07 2.69 -9.56
C ASP A 219 4.82 2.82 -8.69
N GLY A 220 3.68 2.98 -9.36
CA GLY A 220 2.37 3.08 -8.72
C GLY A 220 2.00 1.82 -7.95
N LEU A 221 2.21 0.65 -8.56
CA LEU A 221 1.95 -0.65 -7.94
C LEU A 221 2.80 -0.86 -6.69
N ASN A 222 4.12 -0.65 -6.78
CA ASN A 222 5.01 -0.82 -5.65
C ASN A 222 4.71 0.19 -4.53
N ALA A 223 4.33 1.41 -4.88
CA ALA A 223 3.87 2.40 -3.92
C ALA A 223 2.56 1.99 -3.23
N LEU A 224 1.63 1.40 -3.98
CA LEU A 224 0.40 0.83 -3.44
C LEU A 224 0.72 -0.33 -2.49
N LEU A 225 1.61 -1.25 -2.88
CA LEU A 225 2.03 -2.37 -2.03
C LEU A 225 2.72 -1.88 -0.74
N LEU A 226 3.53 -0.82 -0.82
CA LEU A 226 4.15 -0.17 0.36
C LEU A 226 3.12 0.41 1.35
N THR A 227 1.86 0.63 0.94
CA THR A 227 0.80 1.00 1.90
C THR A 227 0.52 -0.11 2.92
N TYR A 228 0.81 -1.38 2.61
CA TYR A 228 0.50 -2.49 3.51
C TYR A 228 1.27 -2.41 4.84
N PRO A 229 2.61 -2.34 4.86
CA PRO A 229 3.34 -2.16 6.12
C PRO A 229 2.95 -0.86 6.84
N LEU A 230 2.59 0.22 6.11
CA LEU A 230 2.07 1.45 6.72
C LEU A 230 0.74 1.23 7.45
N LEU A 231 -0.21 0.53 6.82
CA LEU A 231 -1.50 0.17 7.42
C LEU A 231 -1.31 -0.63 8.71
N LEU A 232 -0.40 -1.60 8.69
CA LEU A 232 -0.10 -2.43 9.84
C LEU A 232 0.59 -1.65 10.95
N TRP A 233 1.55 -0.78 10.62
CA TRP A 233 2.20 0.10 11.58
C TRP A 233 1.19 1.03 12.27
N TYR A 234 0.26 1.62 11.51
CA TYR A 234 -0.81 2.45 12.07
C TYR A 234 -1.79 1.65 12.92
N ALA A 235 -2.15 0.42 12.51
CA ALA A 235 -3.00 -0.43 13.32
C ALA A 235 -2.34 -0.76 14.67
N ARG A 236 -1.04 -1.06 14.66
CA ARG A 236 -0.24 -1.23 15.89
C ARG A 236 -0.16 0.04 16.72
N PHE A 237 -0.03 1.20 16.08
CA PHE A 237 -0.05 2.50 16.76
C PHE A 237 -1.36 2.76 17.50
N PHE A 238 -2.51 2.50 16.87
CA PHE A 238 -3.81 2.65 17.52
C PHE A 238 -4.06 1.62 18.62
N ALA A 239 -3.57 0.39 18.45
CA ALA A 239 -3.60 -0.63 19.50
C ALA A 239 -2.76 -0.23 20.71
N ALA A 240 -1.51 0.15 20.50
CA ALA A 240 -0.57 0.58 21.54
C ALA A 240 -1.11 1.80 22.31
N GLY A 241 -1.66 2.78 21.59
CA GLY A 241 -2.27 3.96 22.20
C GLY A 241 -3.52 3.67 23.03
N GLY A 242 -4.16 2.51 22.81
CA GLY A 242 -5.23 1.99 23.65
C GLY A 242 -4.77 0.97 24.69
N GLY A 243 -3.46 0.81 24.91
CA GLY A 243 -2.90 -0.14 25.87
C GLY A 243 -3.06 -1.62 25.49
N ARG A 244 -3.26 -1.93 24.20
CA ARG A 244 -3.46 -3.30 23.70
C ARG A 244 -2.22 -3.83 23.01
N ASP A 245 -1.96 -5.13 23.21
CA ASP A 245 -0.80 -5.82 22.64
C ASP A 245 -1.05 -6.41 21.25
N ARG A 246 -2.30 -6.35 20.74
CA ARG A 246 -2.69 -6.84 19.42
C ARG A 246 -3.64 -5.86 18.72
N PRO A 247 -3.49 -5.65 17.39
CA PRO A 247 -4.40 -4.81 16.62
C PRO A 247 -5.76 -5.50 16.41
N GLY A 248 -6.84 -4.74 16.58
CA GLY A 248 -8.20 -5.17 16.28
C GLY A 248 -8.69 -4.69 14.91
N ALA A 249 -9.90 -5.09 14.52
CA ALA A 249 -10.52 -4.66 13.26
C ALA A 249 -10.70 -3.14 13.17
N ALA A 250 -11.12 -2.51 14.28
CA ALA A 250 -11.27 -1.06 14.38
C ALA A 250 -9.95 -0.31 14.12
N ASP A 251 -8.81 -0.84 14.58
CA ASP A 251 -7.50 -0.22 14.35
C ASP A 251 -7.10 -0.27 12.89
N ALA A 252 -7.34 -1.41 12.23
CA ALA A 252 -7.05 -1.58 10.81
C ALA A 252 -7.92 -0.67 9.94
N ILE A 253 -9.22 -0.52 10.25
CA ILE A 253 -10.13 0.41 9.56
C ILE A 253 -9.69 1.86 9.76
N ARG A 254 -9.24 2.21 10.97
CA ARG A 254 -8.73 3.54 11.27
C ARG A 254 -7.42 3.82 10.54
N ALA A 255 -6.50 2.85 10.53
CA ALA A 255 -5.26 2.91 9.75
C ALA A 255 -5.53 3.09 8.27
N LEU A 256 -6.48 2.34 7.71
CA LEU A 256 -6.91 2.48 6.33
C LEU A 256 -7.41 3.89 6.02
N THR A 257 -8.16 4.49 6.93
CA THR A 257 -8.63 5.86 6.77
C THR A 257 -7.49 6.87 6.71
N VAL A 258 -6.43 6.69 7.51
CA VAL A 258 -5.23 7.55 7.46
C VAL A 258 -4.50 7.38 6.13
N VAL A 259 -4.21 6.13 5.76
CA VAL A 259 -3.35 5.83 4.60
C VAL A 259 -4.03 6.16 3.27
N ASP A 260 -5.29 5.75 3.09
CA ASP A 260 -6.03 6.01 1.84
C ASP A 260 -6.34 7.50 1.63
N HIS A 261 -6.47 8.27 2.71
CA HIS A 261 -6.70 9.71 2.59
C HIS A 261 -5.51 10.43 1.94
N GLN A 262 -4.28 9.96 2.19
CA GLN A 262 -3.07 10.57 1.64
C GLN A 262 -2.61 9.95 0.32
N HIS A 263 -2.77 8.63 0.15
CA HIS A 263 -2.19 7.89 -0.97
C HIS A 263 -2.71 8.37 -2.34
N GLY A 264 -1.82 8.98 -3.14
CA GLY A 264 -2.15 9.53 -4.47
C GLY A 264 -2.83 10.90 -4.43
N ARG A 265 -3.02 11.49 -3.25
CA ARG A 265 -3.70 12.79 -3.06
C ARG A 265 -2.80 13.85 -2.47
N ALA A 266 -1.88 13.48 -1.58
CA ALA A 266 -1.00 14.45 -0.94
C ALA A 266 0.12 14.87 -1.90
N PRO A 267 0.21 16.14 -2.34
CA PRO A 267 1.27 16.57 -3.28
C PRO A 267 2.67 16.40 -2.68
N LEU A 268 2.78 16.51 -1.35
CA LEU A 268 4.03 16.39 -0.64
C LEU A 268 4.67 14.99 -0.78
N LEU A 269 3.86 13.94 -0.94
CA LEU A 269 4.35 12.57 -1.19
C LEU A 269 4.96 12.40 -2.59
N ASP A 270 4.77 13.38 -3.48
CA ASP A 270 5.41 13.43 -4.78
C ASP A 270 6.59 14.42 -4.84
N HIS A 271 7.03 14.97 -3.71
CA HIS A 271 8.25 15.76 -3.67
C HIS A 271 9.49 14.90 -4.01
N PRO A 272 10.53 15.41 -4.69
CA PRO A 272 11.71 14.62 -5.10
C PRO A 272 12.37 13.82 -3.97
N SER A 273 12.45 14.39 -2.76
CA SER A 273 12.96 13.68 -1.57
C SER A 273 12.11 12.47 -1.18
N GLU A 274 10.78 12.61 -1.27
CA GLU A 274 9.83 11.53 -0.99
C GLU A 274 9.85 10.47 -2.07
N ARG A 275 10.04 10.87 -3.34
CA ARG A 275 10.25 9.92 -4.45
C ARG A 275 11.48 9.04 -4.21
N ARG A 276 12.62 9.65 -3.84
CA ARG A 276 13.86 8.91 -3.52
C ARG A 276 13.67 7.97 -2.34
N ARG A 277 13.06 8.44 -1.26
CA ARG A 277 12.74 7.61 -0.08
C ARG A 277 11.85 6.44 -0.46
N ARG A 278 10.80 6.70 -1.24
CA ARG A 278 9.89 5.66 -1.72
C ARG A 278 10.63 4.64 -2.56
N ALA A 279 11.46 5.07 -3.52
CA ALA A 279 12.25 4.17 -4.37
C ALA A 279 13.07 3.16 -3.54
N VAL A 280 13.73 3.63 -2.46
CA VAL A 280 14.45 2.74 -1.54
C VAL A 280 13.50 1.78 -0.81
N LEU A 281 12.37 2.28 -0.31
CA LEU A 281 11.41 1.46 0.43
C LEU A 281 10.61 0.48 -0.45
N THR A 282 10.56 0.73 -1.76
CA THR A 282 9.90 -0.12 -2.77
C THR A 282 10.85 -1.07 -3.47
N GLU A 283 12.15 -1.04 -3.16
CA GLU A 283 13.08 -2.08 -3.58
C GLU A 283 12.52 -3.45 -3.12
N PRO A 284 12.49 -4.49 -3.97
CA PRO A 284 11.78 -5.73 -3.68
C PRO A 284 12.15 -6.37 -2.33
N ASP A 285 13.44 -6.46 -1.99
CA ASP A 285 13.87 -7.08 -0.74
C ASP A 285 13.55 -6.22 0.49
N THR A 286 13.70 -4.90 0.37
CA THR A 286 13.33 -3.95 1.40
C THR A 286 11.82 -4.01 1.67
N LEU A 287 11.00 -4.00 0.62
CA LEU A 287 9.54 -4.05 0.71
C LEU A 287 9.06 -5.38 1.31
N ARG A 288 9.58 -6.52 0.85
CA ARG A 288 9.29 -7.85 1.44
C ARG A 288 9.61 -7.88 2.93
N THR A 289 10.78 -7.35 3.31
CA THR A 289 11.22 -7.32 4.70
C THR A 289 10.26 -6.50 5.57
N LEU A 290 9.82 -5.33 5.11
CA LEU A 290 8.85 -4.50 5.83
C LEU A 290 7.48 -5.16 5.93
N MET A 291 6.97 -5.73 4.83
CA MET A 291 5.71 -6.46 4.81
C MET A 291 5.71 -7.63 5.79
N ALA A 292 6.76 -8.45 5.80
CA ALA A 292 6.89 -9.58 6.71
C ALA A 292 7.11 -9.14 8.16
N TRP A 293 7.88 -8.06 8.40
CA TRP A 293 8.09 -7.51 9.74
C TRP A 293 6.78 -7.13 10.44
N TYR A 294 5.88 -6.50 9.70
CA TYR A 294 4.62 -6.03 10.25
C TYR A 294 3.47 -7.03 10.10
N GLY A 295 3.45 -7.84 9.03
CA GLY A 295 2.33 -8.70 8.65
C GLY A 295 2.34 -10.08 9.31
N ASN A 296 3.53 -10.61 9.59
CA ASN A 296 3.65 -11.91 10.22
C ASN A 296 3.64 -11.77 11.74
N ALA A 297 3.09 -12.78 12.42
CA ALA A 297 3.30 -12.91 13.85
C ALA A 297 4.80 -12.93 14.14
N ALA A 298 5.21 -12.55 15.36
CA ALA A 298 6.45 -13.09 15.86
C ALA A 298 6.28 -14.60 15.78
N SER A 299 7.00 -15.28 14.89
CA SER A 299 7.32 -16.67 15.15
C SER A 299 7.91 -16.66 16.55
N ASP A 300 7.29 -17.37 17.49
CA ASP A 300 7.88 -17.59 18.81
C ASP A 300 9.33 -18.00 18.57
N GLN A 301 10.24 -17.05 18.80
CA GLN A 301 11.65 -17.35 18.82
C GLN A 301 11.81 -18.15 20.10
N GLN A 302 11.87 -19.46 19.91
CA GLN A 302 12.87 -20.34 20.50
C GLN A 302 13.19 -20.01 21.95
N GLU A 303 12.56 -20.77 22.83
CA GLU A 303 13.27 -21.35 23.96
C GLU A 303 14.72 -21.69 23.57
N SER A 304 15.66 -21.18 24.36
CA SER A 304 17.04 -21.65 24.49
C SER A 304 18.01 -21.39 23.31
N ALA A 305 18.81 -20.33 23.45
CA ALA A 305 20.28 -20.38 23.37
C ALA A 305 20.89 -19.13 24.02
#